data_AF-A0A1V5XT59-F1
#
_entry.id   AF-A0A1V5XT59-F1
#
_cell.length_a   1.000
_cell.length_b   1.000
_cell.length_c   1.000
_cell.angle_alpha   90.00
_cell.angle_beta   90.00
_cell.angle_gamma   90.00
#
_symmetry.space_group_name_H-M   'P 1'
#
loop_
_entity.id
_entity.type
_entity.pdbx_description
1 polymer ?
#
loop_
_entity_poly.entity_id
_entity_poly.type
_entity_poly.pdbx_seq_one_letter_code
_entity_poly.pdbx_strand_id
1 'polypeptide(L)'
;MTDRIPWLYSFVFSLYTGSNMEKQSIGNRSILELVDFLSEWRDLASKDLQAEADGLIAAYDDGQNQDLAELAEFVEDFAWRIWPVRFAMEEFFSEQGALVEWDRVSAAVRRSTAHLMQRFKQSAGCQKLDEMLRHDDYELTFKEAETREIEDVRHQARVDYWRSHPETFSVLTVEGEKLREGYKRILDELEEIVQTSAGSLSEEARAKMTSLKDRIVYRGEHVPLETMEEELIYYREQKELPIDE
;
A
#
# COMPACT_ATOMS: atom_id res chain seq x y z
N MET A 1 39.62 -48.31 5.27
CA MET A 1 39.11 -47.01 4.84
C MET A 1 37.72 -46.85 5.45
N THR A 2 37.68 -46.14 6.58
CA THR A 2 36.67 -45.15 7.02
C THR A 2 35.24 -45.27 6.47
N ASP A 3 34.17 -45.15 7.25
CA ASP A 3 33.92 -45.16 8.69
C ASP A 3 32.37 -45.24 8.84
N ARG A 4 31.90 -45.69 10.01
CA ARG A 4 30.47 -45.86 10.35
C ARG A 4 29.77 -44.52 10.62
N ILE A 5 28.42 -44.51 10.58
CA ILE A 5 27.51 -44.14 11.72
C ILE A 5 26.02 -44.26 11.29
N PRO A 6 25.20 -45.05 12.02
CA PRO A 6 23.74 -44.89 12.19
C PRO A 6 23.38 -44.35 13.61
N TRP A 7 22.08 -44.13 13.89
CA TRP A 7 21.38 -43.63 15.13
C TRP A 7 21.01 -42.12 15.07
N LEU A 8 19.74 -41.69 15.06
CA LEU A 8 18.65 -41.65 16.08
C LEU A 8 18.87 -40.65 17.24
N TYR A 9 17.98 -39.64 17.27
CA TYR A 9 17.41 -38.85 18.37
C TYR A 9 18.25 -37.94 19.29
N SER A 10 17.62 -36.77 19.50
CA SER A 10 17.59 -35.91 20.70
C SER A 10 18.55 -34.72 20.73
N PHE A 11 17.99 -33.51 20.57
CA PHE A 11 17.99 -32.51 21.64
C PHE A 11 16.86 -31.48 21.41
N VAL A 12 15.89 -31.51 22.33
CA VAL A 12 14.94 -30.43 22.63
C VAL A 12 15.68 -29.41 23.50
N PHE A 13 15.20 -28.16 23.52
CA PHE A 13 15.58 -27.00 24.36
C PHE A 13 16.67 -26.07 23.78
N SER A 14 16.20 -25.06 23.05
CA SER A 14 16.36 -23.68 23.55
C SER A 14 14.96 -23.11 23.75
N LEU A 15 14.53 -23.08 25.00
CA LEU A 15 13.30 -22.43 25.45
C LEU A 15 13.71 -21.09 26.07
N TYR A 16 12.96 -20.04 25.73
CA TYR A 16 12.95 -18.71 26.37
C TYR A 16 14.29 -17.96 26.23
N THR A 17 14.42 -16.98 25.34
CA THR A 17 13.67 -15.71 25.32
C THR A 17 13.76 -15.09 23.92
N GLY A 18 12.63 -14.86 23.24
CA GLY A 18 12.65 -14.10 21.96
C GLY A 18 11.35 -14.13 21.16
N SER A 19 10.54 -15.20 21.24
CA SER A 19 9.34 -15.36 20.40
C SER A 19 8.07 -14.71 20.97
N ASN A 20 8.15 -13.45 21.38
CA ASN A 20 6.95 -12.65 21.72
C ASN A 20 6.98 -11.22 21.16
N MET A 21 7.92 -10.89 20.27
CA MET A 21 7.98 -9.59 19.57
C MET A 21 7.90 -9.68 18.04
N GLU A 22 7.75 -10.89 17.47
CA GLU A 22 7.39 -11.05 16.07
C GLU A 22 5.86 -11.02 15.95
N LYS A 23 5.34 -10.25 14.99
CA LYS A 23 3.90 -10.02 14.68
C LYS A 23 3.23 -8.77 15.29
N GLN A 24 3.95 -7.65 15.43
CA GLN A 24 3.32 -6.32 15.58
C GLN A 24 3.74 -5.29 14.50
N SER A 25 4.03 -5.78 13.29
CA SER A 25 4.25 -4.92 12.08
C SER A 25 2.94 -4.50 11.41
N ILE A 26 1.83 -5.13 11.76
CA ILE A 26 0.53 -4.85 11.16
C ILE A 26 -0.07 -3.72 11.98
N GLY A 27 0.01 -2.48 11.49
CA GLY A 27 -0.81 -1.40 12.03
C GLY A 27 -2.25 -1.91 12.15
N ASN A 28 -2.92 -1.67 13.29
CA ASN A 28 -4.20 -2.24 13.77
C ASN A 28 -5.33 -2.38 12.71
N ARG A 29 -5.14 -3.17 11.66
CA ARG A 29 -6.08 -3.39 10.56
C ARG A 29 -6.87 -4.66 10.86
N SER A 30 -8.17 -4.54 10.70
CA SER A 30 -9.12 -5.64 10.79
C SER A 30 -9.04 -6.53 9.55
N ILE A 31 -9.54 -7.77 9.66
CA ILE A 31 -9.66 -8.69 8.52
C ILE A 31 -10.45 -8.03 7.38
N LEU A 32 -11.53 -7.30 7.69
CA LEU A 32 -12.33 -6.61 6.70
C LEU A 32 -11.50 -5.60 5.90
N GLU A 33 -10.71 -4.74 6.57
CA GLU A 33 -9.87 -3.75 5.88
C GLU A 33 -8.80 -4.39 4.98
N LEU A 34 -8.30 -5.57 5.36
CA LEU A 34 -7.33 -6.33 4.56
C LEU A 34 -7.99 -6.96 3.33
N VAL A 35 -9.20 -7.51 3.48
CA VAL A 35 -9.98 -8.10 2.38
C VAL A 35 -10.49 -7.02 1.42
N ASP A 36 -10.91 -5.86 1.93
CA ASP A 36 -11.31 -4.72 1.12
C ASP A 36 -10.13 -4.22 0.26
N PHE A 37 -8.94 -4.13 0.84
CA PHE A 37 -7.72 -3.80 0.09
C PHE A 37 -7.43 -4.82 -1.03
N LEU A 38 -7.54 -6.12 -0.75
CA LEU A 38 -7.37 -7.14 -1.80
C LEU A 38 -8.43 -7.01 -2.89
N SER A 39 -9.69 -6.79 -2.50
CA SER A 39 -10.82 -6.67 -3.43
C SER A 39 -10.65 -5.47 -4.37
N GLU A 40 -10.18 -4.35 -3.82
CA GLU A 40 -9.89 -3.14 -4.57
C GLU A 40 -8.73 -3.36 -5.55
N TRP A 41 -7.61 -3.95 -5.10
CA TRP A 41 -6.36 -3.90 -5.85
C TRP A 41 -5.93 -5.19 -6.56
N ARG A 42 -6.62 -6.33 -6.36
CA ARG A 42 -6.32 -7.64 -7.01
C ARG A 42 -6.13 -7.55 -8.52
N ASP A 43 -6.84 -6.63 -9.15
CA ASP A 43 -6.89 -6.50 -10.59
C ASP A 43 -5.60 -5.96 -11.23
N LEU A 44 -4.70 -5.41 -10.42
CA LEU A 44 -3.37 -4.95 -10.82
C LEU A 44 -2.29 -6.05 -10.72
N ALA A 45 -2.61 -7.18 -10.07
CA ALA A 45 -1.66 -8.23 -9.79
C ALA A 45 -1.40 -9.15 -11.00
N SER A 46 -0.35 -9.97 -10.91
CA SER A 46 -0.17 -11.09 -11.84
C SER A 46 -1.28 -12.13 -11.65
N LYS A 47 -1.55 -12.97 -12.65
CA LYS A 47 -2.64 -13.95 -12.60
C LYS A 47 -2.56 -14.89 -11.40
N ASP A 48 -1.36 -15.32 -11.03
CA ASP A 48 -1.17 -16.25 -9.90
C ASP A 48 -1.48 -15.54 -8.57
N LEU A 49 -0.97 -14.31 -8.40
CA LEU A 49 -1.20 -13.51 -7.21
C LEU A 49 -2.67 -13.04 -7.09
N GLN A 50 -3.30 -12.76 -8.23
CA GLN A 50 -4.74 -12.47 -8.31
C GLN A 50 -5.57 -13.68 -7.87
N ALA A 51 -5.25 -14.89 -8.35
CA ALA A 51 -5.98 -16.10 -7.97
C ALA A 51 -5.85 -16.42 -6.47
N GLU A 52 -4.68 -16.14 -5.88
CA GLU A 52 -4.47 -16.28 -4.43
C GLU A 52 -5.29 -15.26 -3.63
N ALA A 53 -5.29 -13.99 -4.05
CA ALA A 53 -6.13 -12.94 -3.46
C ALA A 53 -7.63 -13.27 -3.59
N ASP A 54 -8.08 -13.78 -4.75
CA ASP A 54 -9.45 -14.23 -4.98
C ASP A 54 -9.85 -15.36 -4.03
N GLY A 55 -8.94 -16.29 -3.75
CA GLY A 55 -9.16 -17.37 -2.79
C GLY A 55 -9.36 -16.85 -1.35
N LEU A 56 -8.56 -15.86 -0.93
CA LEU A 56 -8.67 -15.24 0.39
C LEU A 56 -9.95 -14.41 0.53
N ILE A 57 -10.35 -13.66 -0.51
CA ILE A 57 -11.61 -12.92 -0.54
C ILE A 57 -12.79 -13.90 -0.43
N ALA A 58 -12.79 -14.97 -1.24
CA ALA A 58 -13.85 -15.98 -1.21
C ALA A 58 -13.96 -16.69 0.15
N ALA A 59 -12.82 -17.02 0.77
CA ALA A 59 -12.81 -17.60 2.11
C ALA A 59 -13.44 -16.68 3.16
N TYR A 60 -13.25 -15.36 3.04
CA TYR A 60 -13.89 -14.37 3.92
C TYR A 60 -15.39 -14.31 3.69
N ASP A 61 -15.83 -14.23 2.44
CA ASP A 61 -17.25 -14.18 2.06
C ASP A 61 -18.01 -15.43 2.51
N ASP A 62 -17.36 -16.59 2.48
CA ASP A 62 -17.88 -17.87 2.95
C ASP A 62 -17.90 -18.00 4.49
N GLY A 63 -17.41 -16.99 5.21
CA GLY A 63 -17.34 -16.98 6.68
C GLY A 63 -16.29 -17.92 7.26
N GLN A 64 -15.27 -18.30 6.48
CA GLN A 64 -14.17 -19.11 6.96
C GLN A 64 -13.27 -18.27 7.88
N ASN A 65 -12.81 -18.88 8.97
CA ASN A 65 -11.92 -18.20 9.89
C ASN A 65 -10.51 -18.11 9.29
N GLN A 66 -10.03 -16.90 9.06
CA GLN A 66 -8.68 -16.64 8.56
C GLN A 66 -7.76 -16.24 9.71
N ASP A 67 -6.51 -16.71 9.69
CA ASP A 67 -5.51 -16.20 10.61
C ASP A 67 -5.14 -14.77 10.23
N LEU A 68 -5.35 -13.83 11.16
CA LEU A 68 -5.11 -12.40 10.91
C LEU A 68 -3.64 -12.13 10.57
N ALA A 69 -2.70 -12.85 11.20
CA ALA A 69 -1.27 -12.63 10.95
C ALA A 69 -0.86 -13.13 9.57
N GLU A 70 -1.31 -14.33 9.17
CA GLU A 70 -1.08 -14.86 7.81
C GLU A 70 -1.70 -13.96 6.73
N LEU A 71 -2.96 -13.53 6.92
CA LEU A 71 -3.63 -12.63 5.97
C LEU A 71 -2.87 -11.31 5.84
N ALA A 72 -2.46 -10.70 6.94
CA ALA A 72 -1.79 -9.42 6.90
C ALA A 72 -0.37 -9.51 6.31
N GLU A 73 0.36 -10.61 6.54
CA GLU A 73 1.63 -10.89 5.87
C GLU A 73 1.44 -11.02 4.36
N PHE A 74 0.42 -11.76 3.93
CA PHE A 74 0.07 -11.86 2.51
C PHE A 74 -0.28 -10.50 1.92
N VAL A 75 -1.13 -9.71 2.59
CA VAL A 75 -1.53 -8.38 2.10
C VAL A 75 -0.34 -7.43 2.02
N GLU A 76 0.59 -7.47 2.98
CA GLU A 76 1.81 -6.65 2.92
C GLU A 76 2.68 -7.02 1.71
N ASP A 77 2.93 -8.32 1.46
CA ASP A 77 3.67 -8.76 0.26
C ASP A 77 2.92 -8.40 -1.04
N PHE A 78 1.61 -8.66 -1.07
CA PHE A 78 0.74 -8.33 -2.18
C PHE A 78 0.81 -6.84 -2.52
N ALA A 79 0.66 -5.97 -1.52
CA ALA A 79 0.72 -4.52 -1.66
C ALA A 79 2.07 -4.05 -2.21
N TRP A 80 3.18 -4.63 -1.73
CA TRP A 80 4.51 -4.35 -2.27
C TRP A 80 4.67 -4.78 -3.73
N ARG A 81 4.10 -5.91 -4.11
CA ARG A 81 4.20 -6.42 -5.50
C ARG A 81 3.48 -5.51 -6.48
N ILE A 82 2.34 -4.94 -6.11
CA ILE A 82 1.55 -4.06 -6.97
C ILE A 82 1.92 -2.58 -6.83
N TRP A 83 2.71 -2.21 -5.82
CA TRP A 83 3.08 -0.82 -5.54
C TRP A 83 3.60 -0.04 -6.77
N PRO A 84 4.51 -0.60 -7.60
CA PRO A 84 5.00 0.12 -8.79
C PRO A 84 3.91 0.47 -9.80
N VAL A 85 2.89 -0.39 -9.94
CA VAL A 85 1.75 -0.14 -10.82
C VAL A 85 0.85 0.94 -10.23
N ARG A 86 0.60 0.90 -8.91
CA ARG A 86 -0.19 1.93 -8.21
C ARG A 86 0.46 3.31 -8.33
N PHE A 87 1.78 3.38 -8.12
CA PHE A 87 2.57 4.59 -8.35
C PHE A 87 2.44 5.08 -9.79
N ALA A 88 2.65 4.21 -10.78
CA ALA A 88 2.57 4.58 -12.19
C ALA A 88 1.18 5.09 -12.58
N MET A 89 0.12 4.49 -12.03
CA MET A 89 -1.25 4.95 -12.23
C MET A 89 -1.47 6.34 -11.63
N GLU A 90 -1.06 6.56 -10.39
CA GLU A 90 -1.22 7.85 -9.72
C GLU A 90 -0.45 8.96 -10.45
N GLU A 91 0.82 8.74 -10.78
CA GLU A 91 1.63 9.71 -11.52
C GLU A 91 1.08 10.01 -12.92
N PHE A 92 0.59 9.00 -13.63
CA PHE A 92 0.01 9.22 -14.94
C PHE A 92 -1.28 10.03 -14.85
N PHE A 93 -2.22 9.64 -13.98
CA PHE A 93 -3.52 10.29 -13.86
C PHE A 93 -3.47 11.66 -13.17
N SER A 94 -2.43 11.95 -12.39
CA SER A 94 -2.22 13.27 -11.80
C SER A 94 -1.92 14.33 -12.86
N GLU A 95 -1.33 13.96 -14.01
CA GLU A 95 -1.00 14.89 -15.10
C GLU A 95 -1.53 14.45 -16.46
N GLN A 96 -0.76 13.62 -17.18
CA GLN A 96 -0.98 13.31 -18.60
C GLN A 96 -2.32 12.61 -18.85
N GLY A 97 -2.74 11.78 -17.90
CA GLY A 97 -3.96 11.00 -17.92
C GLY A 97 -5.20 11.73 -17.37
N ALA A 98 -5.06 12.94 -16.83
CA ALA A 98 -6.16 13.57 -16.09
C ALA A 98 -7.43 13.80 -16.95
N LEU A 99 -7.26 14.18 -18.22
CA LEU A 99 -8.39 14.32 -19.15
C LEU A 99 -8.99 12.97 -19.54
N VAL A 100 -8.14 11.95 -19.73
CA VAL A 100 -8.57 10.57 -20.04
C VAL A 100 -9.40 10.02 -18.90
N GLU A 101 -8.96 10.24 -17.66
CA GLU A 101 -9.66 9.87 -16.45
C GLU A 101 -11.04 10.55 -16.39
N TRP A 102 -11.06 11.87 -16.56
CA TRP A 102 -12.28 12.65 -16.54
C TRP A 102 -13.32 12.12 -17.52
N ASP A 103 -12.91 11.89 -18.77
CA ASP A 103 -13.80 11.44 -19.83
C ASP A 103 -14.32 10.03 -19.58
N ARG A 104 -13.47 9.12 -19.08
CA ARG A 104 -13.86 7.74 -18.76
C ARG A 104 -14.84 7.69 -17.58
N VAL A 105 -14.56 8.40 -16.51
CA VAL A 105 -15.45 8.44 -15.34
C VAL A 105 -16.78 9.07 -15.72
N SER A 106 -16.76 10.22 -16.41
CA SER A 106 -17.99 10.90 -16.85
C SER A 106 -18.85 10.03 -17.78
N ALA A 107 -18.23 9.14 -18.56
CA ALA A 107 -18.94 8.21 -19.44
C ALA A 107 -19.53 6.99 -18.71
N ALA A 108 -18.93 6.59 -17.58
CA ALA A 108 -19.29 5.38 -16.85
C ALA A 108 -20.26 5.61 -15.68
N VAL A 109 -20.28 6.81 -15.08
CA VAL A 109 -21.28 7.17 -14.07
C VAL A 109 -22.68 7.37 -14.69
N ARG A 110 -23.72 7.39 -13.85
CA ARG A 110 -25.09 7.75 -14.23
C ARG A 110 -25.12 9.12 -14.89
N ARG A 111 -26.02 9.29 -15.86
CA ARG A 111 -26.20 10.55 -16.61
C ARG A 111 -26.43 11.78 -15.71
N SER A 112 -27.12 11.61 -14.58
CA SER A 112 -27.34 12.68 -13.60
C SER A 112 -26.02 13.13 -12.96
N THR A 113 -25.20 12.18 -12.53
CA THR A 113 -23.89 12.40 -11.92
C THR A 113 -22.93 13.01 -12.92
N ALA A 114 -22.87 12.47 -14.14
CA ALA A 114 -22.08 13.04 -15.24
C ALA A 114 -22.45 14.50 -15.53
N HIS A 115 -23.75 14.83 -15.52
CA HIS A 115 -24.20 16.21 -15.72
C HIS A 115 -23.77 17.14 -14.57
N LEU A 116 -23.80 16.66 -13.32
CA LEU A 116 -23.28 17.41 -12.17
C LEU A 116 -21.77 17.65 -12.30
N MET A 117 -21.00 16.61 -12.62
CA MET A 117 -19.56 16.71 -12.88
C MET A 117 -19.25 17.74 -13.97
N GLN A 118 -19.96 17.68 -15.10
CA GLN A 118 -19.73 18.60 -16.21
C GLN A 118 -20.06 20.05 -15.85
N ARG A 119 -21.17 20.27 -15.11
CA ARG A 119 -21.54 21.61 -14.63
C ARG A 119 -20.51 22.14 -13.63
N PHE A 120 -20.07 21.30 -12.70
CA PHE A 120 -19.07 21.67 -11.69
C PHE A 120 -17.73 22.04 -12.36
N LYS A 121 -17.28 21.25 -13.33
CA LYS A 121 -16.09 21.55 -14.15
C LYS A 121 -16.15 22.95 -14.75
N GLN A 122 -17.31 23.33 -15.29
CA GLN A 122 -17.52 24.63 -15.93
C GLN A 122 -17.60 25.78 -14.93
N SER A 123 -18.23 25.58 -13.77
CA SER A 123 -18.41 26.64 -12.78
C SER A 123 -17.17 26.87 -11.92
N ALA A 124 -16.51 25.80 -11.48
CA ALA A 124 -15.34 25.85 -10.62
C ALA A 124 -14.01 25.93 -11.40
N GLY A 125 -14.04 25.65 -12.71
CA GLY A 125 -12.85 25.70 -13.56
C GLY A 125 -11.88 24.53 -13.39
N CYS A 126 -12.28 23.47 -12.68
CA CYS A 126 -11.47 22.27 -12.46
C CYS A 126 -11.05 21.64 -13.80
N GLN A 127 -9.78 21.29 -13.93
CA GLN A 127 -9.22 20.59 -15.08
C GLN A 127 -9.08 19.09 -14.81
N LYS A 128 -8.96 18.70 -13.53
CA LYS A 128 -8.71 17.31 -13.09
C LYS A 128 -9.80 16.84 -12.12
N LEU A 129 -10.01 15.52 -12.02
CA LEU A 129 -10.95 14.96 -11.04
C LEU A 129 -10.50 15.21 -9.61
N ASP A 130 -9.19 15.13 -9.32
CA ASP A 130 -8.67 15.43 -7.98
C ASP A 130 -8.95 16.88 -7.55
N GLU A 131 -8.92 17.83 -8.49
CA GLU A 131 -9.27 19.22 -8.20
C GLU A 131 -10.75 19.35 -7.84
N MET A 132 -11.62 18.61 -8.54
CA MET A 132 -13.06 18.59 -8.24
C MET A 132 -13.32 17.97 -6.87
N LEU A 133 -12.72 16.81 -6.57
CA LEU A 133 -12.94 16.08 -5.32
C LEU A 133 -12.42 16.83 -4.08
N ARG A 134 -11.41 17.68 -4.26
CA ARG A 134 -10.83 18.51 -3.19
C ARG A 134 -11.39 19.93 -3.14
N HIS A 135 -12.34 20.28 -4.00
CA HIS A 135 -12.89 21.63 -4.07
C HIS A 135 -13.85 21.88 -2.90
N ASP A 136 -13.81 23.08 -2.30
CA ASP A 136 -14.62 23.44 -1.13
C ASP A 136 -16.14 23.25 -1.36
N ASP A 137 -16.62 23.56 -2.57
CA ASP A 137 -18.02 23.38 -2.96
C ASP A 137 -18.43 21.93 -3.34
N TYR A 138 -17.51 20.96 -3.27
CA TYR A 138 -17.77 19.57 -3.69
C TYR A 138 -18.93 18.96 -2.89
N GLU A 139 -18.85 19.02 -1.57
CA GLU A 139 -19.86 18.46 -0.65
C GLU A 139 -21.21 19.19 -0.74
N LEU A 140 -21.23 20.43 -1.25
CA LEU A 140 -22.46 21.18 -1.50
C LEU A 140 -23.16 20.71 -2.79
N THR A 141 -22.41 20.16 -3.74
CA THR A 141 -22.90 19.80 -5.06
C THR A 141 -23.23 18.31 -5.18
N PHE A 142 -22.38 17.45 -4.64
CA PHE A 142 -22.48 15.99 -4.72
C PHE A 142 -22.98 15.44 -3.39
N LYS A 143 -24.01 14.59 -3.43
CA LYS A 143 -24.43 13.87 -2.23
C LYS A 143 -23.60 12.60 -2.13
N GLU A 144 -23.66 11.97 -0.96
CA GLU A 144 -22.97 10.72 -0.65
C GLU A 144 -23.16 9.62 -1.72
N ALA A 145 -24.34 9.53 -2.34
CA ALA A 145 -24.59 8.56 -3.40
C ALA A 145 -23.82 8.86 -4.69
N GLU A 146 -23.74 10.14 -5.09
CA GLU A 146 -22.94 10.54 -6.25
C GLU A 146 -21.44 10.48 -5.95
N THR A 147 -21.02 10.83 -4.73
CA THR A 147 -19.62 10.72 -4.29
C THR A 147 -19.12 9.28 -4.37
N ARG A 148 -19.85 8.33 -3.77
CA ARG A 148 -19.50 6.90 -3.85
C ARG A 148 -19.47 6.39 -5.28
N GLU A 149 -20.46 6.76 -6.10
CA GLU A 149 -20.48 6.37 -7.50
C GLU A 149 -19.25 6.86 -8.26
N ILE A 150 -18.83 8.12 -8.04
CA ILE A 150 -17.64 8.69 -8.68
C ILE A 150 -16.39 7.92 -8.23
N GLU A 151 -16.23 7.65 -6.93
CA GLU A 151 -15.07 6.95 -6.38
C GLU A 151 -14.96 5.52 -6.92
N ASP A 152 -16.04 4.74 -6.87
CA ASP A 152 -16.09 3.36 -7.37
C ASP A 152 -15.76 3.29 -8.86
N VAL A 153 -16.39 4.16 -9.65
CA VAL A 153 -16.18 4.21 -11.11
C VAL A 153 -14.79 4.71 -11.46
N ARG A 154 -14.25 5.68 -10.69
CA ARG A 154 -12.90 6.22 -10.90
C ARG A 154 -11.86 5.13 -10.78
N HIS A 155 -11.90 4.35 -9.71
CA HIS A 155 -10.96 3.25 -9.51
C HIS A 155 -11.02 2.25 -10.67
N GLN A 156 -12.21 1.74 -11.01
CA GLN A 156 -12.38 0.78 -12.09
C GLN A 156 -11.92 1.35 -13.45
N ALA A 157 -12.25 2.61 -13.74
CA ALA A 157 -11.86 3.27 -14.99
C ALA A 157 -10.33 3.36 -15.15
N ARG A 158 -9.60 3.63 -14.06
CA ARG A 158 -8.13 3.62 -14.05
C ARG A 158 -7.58 2.22 -14.30
N VAL A 159 -8.10 1.21 -13.58
CA VAL A 159 -7.70 -0.19 -13.73
C VAL A 159 -7.93 -0.69 -15.17
N ASP A 160 -9.09 -0.41 -15.74
CA ASP A 160 -9.42 -0.78 -17.13
C ASP A 160 -8.50 -0.10 -18.14
N TYR A 161 -8.12 1.16 -17.89
CA TYR A 161 -7.20 1.88 -18.76
C TYR A 161 -5.78 1.28 -18.69
N TRP A 162 -5.27 0.99 -17.50
CA TRP A 162 -4.00 0.28 -17.31
C TRP A 162 -3.98 -1.06 -18.06
N ARG A 163 -5.01 -1.89 -17.88
CA ARG A 163 -5.12 -3.20 -18.55
C ARG A 163 -5.13 -3.11 -20.06
N SER A 164 -5.74 -2.05 -20.61
CA SER A 164 -5.85 -1.85 -22.05
C SER A 164 -4.64 -1.14 -22.68
N HIS A 165 -3.79 -0.48 -21.88
CA HIS A 165 -2.66 0.32 -22.36
C HIS A 165 -1.39 0.11 -21.50
N PRO A 166 -0.93 -1.14 -21.27
CA PRO A 166 0.19 -1.41 -20.37
C PRO A 166 1.49 -0.70 -20.80
N GLU A 167 1.69 -0.49 -22.10
CA GLU A 167 2.85 0.21 -22.65
C GLU A 167 2.96 1.67 -22.19
N THR A 168 1.82 2.34 -21.95
CA THR A 168 1.76 3.75 -21.51
C THR A 168 2.44 3.95 -20.16
N PHE A 169 2.37 2.95 -19.29
CA PHE A 169 2.86 3.01 -17.92
C PHE A 169 4.19 2.29 -17.73
N SER A 170 4.74 1.66 -18.77
CA SER A 170 5.95 0.83 -18.68
C SER A 170 7.14 1.56 -18.05
N VAL A 171 7.38 2.81 -18.46
CA VAL A 171 8.47 3.66 -17.92
C VAL A 171 8.22 3.99 -16.44
N LEU A 172 7.02 4.44 -16.11
CA LEU A 172 6.64 4.79 -14.73
C LEU A 172 6.64 3.57 -13.80
N THR A 173 6.31 2.38 -14.31
CA THR A 173 6.36 1.14 -13.53
C THR A 173 7.80 0.77 -13.19
N VAL A 174 8.74 0.95 -14.13
CA VAL A 174 10.18 0.73 -13.87
C VAL A 174 10.72 1.75 -12.88
N GLU A 175 10.25 3.00 -12.93
CA GLU A 175 10.58 4.01 -11.92
C GLU A 175 10.03 3.65 -10.54
N GLY A 176 8.76 3.24 -10.48
CA GLY A 176 8.13 2.76 -9.26
C GLY A 176 8.84 1.55 -8.65
N GLU A 177 9.39 0.65 -9.48
CA GLU A 177 10.21 -0.47 -9.01
C GLU A 177 11.48 0.00 -8.28
N LYS A 178 12.18 1.01 -8.83
CA LYS A 178 13.37 1.58 -8.17
C LYS A 178 13.02 2.27 -6.85
N LEU A 179 11.92 3.03 -6.82
CA LEU A 179 11.43 3.69 -5.61
C LEU A 179 11.08 2.65 -4.54
N ARG A 180 10.37 1.58 -4.93
CA ARG A 180 10.03 0.45 -4.06
C ARG A 180 11.28 -0.18 -3.43
N GLU A 181 12.30 -0.46 -4.23
CA GLU A 181 13.57 -1.00 -3.72
C GLU A 181 14.25 -0.04 -2.74
N GLY A 182 14.18 1.27 -3.01
CA GLY A 182 14.63 2.32 -2.08
C GLY A 182 13.89 2.29 -0.75
N TYR A 183 12.56 2.22 -0.79
CA TYR A 183 11.74 2.15 0.43
C TYR A 183 12.01 0.90 1.25
N LYS A 184 12.08 -0.27 0.60
CA LYS A 184 12.39 -1.52 1.30
C LYS A 184 13.72 -1.44 2.04
N ARG A 185 14.76 -0.92 1.39
CA ARG A 185 16.07 -0.72 2.01
C ARG A 185 15.98 0.14 3.26
N ILE A 186 15.32 1.31 3.18
CA ILE A 186 15.21 2.23 4.33
C ILE A 186 14.39 1.59 5.46
N LEU A 187 13.31 0.88 5.14
CA LEU A 187 12.49 0.21 6.13
C LEU A 187 13.22 -0.95 6.81
N ASP A 188 14.03 -1.72 6.08
CA ASP A 188 14.87 -2.78 6.64
C ASP A 188 15.91 -2.20 7.61
N GLU A 189 16.48 -1.04 7.29
CA GLU A 189 17.42 -0.36 8.19
C GLU A 189 16.74 0.23 9.43
N LEU A 190 15.55 0.80 9.29
CA LEU A 190 14.75 1.23 10.44
C LEU A 190 14.39 0.06 11.35
N GLU A 191 14.04 -1.10 10.78
CA GLU A 191 13.79 -2.33 11.53
C GLU A 191 15.04 -2.77 12.30
N GLU A 192 16.23 -2.71 11.69
CA GLU A 192 17.49 -2.98 12.40
C GLU A 192 17.69 -2.04 13.59
N ILE A 193 17.42 -0.73 13.42
CA ILE A 193 17.51 0.25 14.52
C ILE A 193 16.50 -0.09 15.62
N VAL A 194 15.27 -0.45 15.28
CA VAL A 194 14.24 -0.86 16.24
C VAL A 194 14.69 -2.07 17.07
N GLN A 195 15.34 -3.05 16.43
CA GLN A 195 15.79 -4.29 17.08
C GLN A 195 17.05 -4.12 17.93
N THR A 196 17.92 -3.15 17.58
CA THR A 196 19.24 -2.99 18.21
C THR A 196 19.32 -1.84 19.21
N SER A 197 18.43 -0.85 19.12
CA SER A 197 18.33 0.25 20.09
C SER A 197 17.43 -0.13 21.27
N ALA A 198 17.64 0.51 22.42
CA ALA A 198 16.81 0.33 23.61
C ALA A 198 16.05 1.61 23.98
N GLY A 199 14.97 1.46 24.75
CA GLY A 199 14.22 2.59 25.31
C GLY A 199 13.48 3.42 24.27
N SER A 200 13.45 4.74 24.48
CA SER A 200 12.64 5.68 23.69
C SER A 200 12.99 5.68 22.20
N LEU A 201 14.26 5.45 21.85
CA LEU A 201 14.70 5.43 20.44
C LEU A 201 14.07 4.25 19.66
N SER A 202 13.98 3.06 20.28
CA SER A 202 13.33 1.89 19.66
C SER A 202 11.82 2.11 19.48
N GLU A 203 11.16 2.72 20.46
CA GLU A 203 9.73 3.05 20.39
C GLU A 203 9.43 4.09 19.31
N GLU A 204 10.23 5.15 19.23
CA GLU A 204 10.09 6.20 18.22
C GLU A 204 10.33 5.66 16.81
N ALA A 205 11.43 4.94 16.60
CA ALA A 205 11.74 4.32 15.32
C ALA A 205 10.63 3.33 14.88
N ARG A 206 10.05 2.57 15.82
CA ARG A 206 8.93 1.65 15.54
C ARG A 206 7.68 2.42 15.11
N ALA A 207 7.33 3.49 15.81
CA ALA A 207 6.19 4.33 15.46
C ALA A 207 6.37 4.94 14.06
N LYS A 208 7.58 5.43 13.77
CA LYS A 208 7.94 5.99 12.46
C LYS A 208 7.84 4.96 11.35
N MET A 209 8.45 3.80 11.53
CA MET A 209 8.39 2.69 10.58
C MET A 209 6.95 2.26 10.31
N THR A 210 6.12 2.15 11.35
CA THR A 210 4.69 1.81 11.20
C THR A 210 3.95 2.86 10.38
N SER A 211 4.19 4.15 10.64
CA SER A 211 3.60 5.25 9.87
C SER A 211 4.03 5.25 8.41
N LEU A 212 5.31 5.00 8.13
CA LEU A 212 5.84 4.92 6.77
C LEU A 212 5.26 3.72 6.01
N LYS A 213 5.19 2.55 6.64
CA LYS A 213 4.55 1.36 6.06
C LYS A 213 3.08 1.65 5.71
N ASP A 214 2.33 2.29 6.60
CA ASP A 214 0.92 2.64 6.32
C ASP A 214 0.78 3.53 5.08
N ARG A 215 1.58 4.60 5.02
CA ARG A 215 1.56 5.57 3.90
C ARG A 215 2.00 4.95 2.58
N ILE A 216 3.15 4.27 2.58
CA ILE A 216 3.75 3.75 1.36
C ILE A 216 3.01 2.50 0.89
N VAL A 217 2.90 1.48 1.75
CA VAL A 217 2.41 0.15 1.36
C VAL A 217 0.91 0.17 1.12
N TYR A 218 0.15 0.65 2.11
CA TYR A 218 -1.31 0.57 2.05
C TYR A 218 -1.92 1.75 1.31
N ARG A 219 -1.52 2.99 1.59
CA ARG A 219 -2.07 4.16 0.88
C ARG A 219 -1.46 4.37 -0.51
N GLY A 220 -0.35 3.71 -0.82
CA GLY A 220 0.31 3.86 -2.12
C GLY A 220 0.97 5.23 -2.30
N GLU A 221 1.24 5.94 -1.20
CA GLU A 221 1.79 7.29 -1.24
C GLU A 221 3.25 7.28 -1.71
N HIS A 222 3.59 8.20 -2.62
CA HIS A 222 4.97 8.49 -2.97
C HIS A 222 5.58 9.45 -1.93
N VAL A 223 6.48 8.93 -1.09
CA VAL A 223 7.26 9.71 -0.13
C VAL A 223 8.66 9.92 -0.72
N PRO A 224 9.18 11.15 -0.87
CA PRO A 224 10.52 11.35 -1.42
C PRO A 224 11.59 10.56 -0.66
N LEU A 225 12.44 9.82 -1.37
CA LEU A 225 13.48 8.99 -0.76
C LEU A 225 14.46 9.84 0.04
N GLU A 226 14.78 11.04 -0.45
CA GLU A 226 15.68 11.98 0.23
C GLU A 226 15.16 12.34 1.62
N THR A 227 13.86 12.59 1.76
CA THR A 227 13.24 12.89 3.06
C THR A 227 13.34 11.69 4.00
N MET A 228 13.15 10.47 3.49
CA MET A 228 13.29 9.25 4.31
C MET A 228 14.74 8.98 4.71
N GLU A 229 15.71 9.28 3.83
CA GLU A 229 17.13 9.16 4.10
C GLU A 229 17.61 10.16 5.16
N GLU A 230 17.17 11.42 5.08
CA GLU A 230 17.43 12.44 6.11
C GLU A 230 16.93 12.00 7.49
N GLU A 231 15.72 11.43 7.54
CA GLU A 231 15.15 10.89 8.78
C GLU A 231 15.93 9.67 9.28
N LEU A 232 16.37 8.78 8.39
CA LEU A 232 17.19 7.63 8.76
C LEU A 232 18.55 8.05 9.35
N ILE A 233 19.17 9.10 8.80
CA ILE A 233 20.41 9.67 9.34
C ILE A 233 20.21 10.12 10.79
N TYR A 234 19.11 10.81 11.09
CA TYR A 234 18.78 11.19 12.47
C TYR A 234 18.76 9.99 13.42
N TYR A 235 18.08 8.89 13.06
CA TYR A 235 18.00 7.71 13.90
C TYR A 235 19.35 7.00 14.07
N ARG A 236 20.19 6.96 13.03
CA ARG A 236 21.56 6.41 13.10
C ARG A 236 22.43 7.23 14.05
N GLU A 237 22.41 8.56 13.95
CA GLU A 237 23.19 9.45 14.83
C GLU A 237 22.75 9.31 16.29
N GLN A 238 21.44 9.26 16.57
CA GLN A 238 20.91 9.07 17.92
C GLN A 238 21.32 7.72 18.54
N LYS A 239 21.44 6.66 17.73
CA LYS A 239 21.91 5.34 18.19
C LYS A 239 23.37 5.35 18.63
N GLU A 240 24.19 6.24 18.07
CA GLU A 240 25.62 6.34 18.38
C GLU A 240 25.92 7.24 19.59
N LEU A 241 24.94 8.01 20.09
CA LEU A 241 25.13 8.86 21.26
C LEU A 241 25.25 8.02 22.54
N PRO A 242 26.23 8.32 23.42
CA PRO A 242 26.33 7.65 24.70
C PRO A 242 25.08 7.94 25.53
N ILE A 243 24.47 6.90 26.07
CA ILE A 243 23.36 7.02 27.01
C ILE A 243 23.96 7.58 28.32
N ASP A 244 23.73 8.86 28.61
CA ASP A 244 24.06 9.43 29.93
C ASP A 244 23.17 8.72 30.99
N GLU A 245 23.81 7.95 31.87
CA GLU A 245 23.20 7.26 33.02
C GLU A 245 22.70 8.23 34.11
#